data_AF-A0A7J9BUG7-F1
#
_entry.id   AF-A0A7J9BUG7-F1
#
_cell.length_a   1.000
_cell.length_b   1.000
_cell.length_c   1.000
_cell.angle_alpha   90.00
_cell.angle_beta   90.00
_cell.angle_gamma   90.00
#
_symmetry.space_group_name_H-M   'P 1'
#
loop_
_entity.id
_entity.type
_entity.pdbx_description
1 polymer ?
#
loop_
_entity_poly.entity_id
_entity_poly.type
_entity_poly.pdbx_seq_one_letter_code
_entity_poly.pdbx_strand_id
1 'polypeptide(L)' 'MRDQNEISTLGYNRYLGFCPVIEVELWDILDGLTILLERNYDSVLIQIDSMEAILAIQNRAPNELVSTLVRRILQNLA' A
#
# COMPACT_ATOMS: atom_id res chain seq x y z
N MET A 1 0.85 11.17 -4.33
CA MET A 1 0.92 10.51 -5.66
C MET A 1 1.54 11.46 -6.65
N ARG A 2 2.42 10.95 -7.49
CA ARG A 2 3.14 11.74 -8.50
C ARG A 2 2.88 11.16 -9.88
N ASP A 3 2.85 12.03 -10.89
CA ASP A 3 2.85 11.59 -12.29
C ASP A 3 4.26 11.15 -12.72
N GLN A 4 4.39 10.79 -14.00
CA GLN A 4 5.66 10.38 -14.62
C GLN A 4 6.74 11.48 -14.66
N ASN A 5 6.38 12.74 -14.42
CA ASN A 5 7.30 13.88 -14.32
C ASN A 5 7.62 14.22 -12.86
N GLU A 6 7.25 13.34 -11.92
CA GLU A 6 7.38 13.52 -10.47
C GLU A 6 6.55 14.67 -9.89
N ILE A 7 5.59 15.20 -10.65
CA ILE A 7 4.72 16.29 -10.19
C ILE A 7 3.64 15.69 -9.29
N SER A 8 3.48 16.25 -8.09
CA SER A 8 2.42 15.84 -7.17
C SER A 8 1.05 16.14 -7.77
N THR A 9 0.25 15.11 -8.00
CA THR A 9 -1.10 15.22 -8.59
C THR A 9 -2.20 15.05 -7.55
N LEU A 10 -1.91 14.31 -6.47
CA LEU A 10 -2.87 14.02 -5.41
C LEU A 10 -2.16 13.72 -4.09
N GLY A 11 -2.67 14.30 -3.01
CA GLY A 11 -2.37 13.89 -1.64
C GLY A 11 -3.60 13.23 -1.01
N TYR A 12 -3.37 12.26 -0.12
CA TYR A 12 -4.41 11.61 0.67
C TYR A 12 -3.92 11.47 2.10
N ASN A 13 -4.82 11.64 3.07
CA ASN A 13 -4.55 11.49 4.49
C ASN A 13 -5.83 10.97 5.17
N ARG A 14 -5.67 9.98 6.06
CA ARG A 14 -6.76 9.45 6.88
C ARG A 14 -6.27 9.25 8.31
N TYR A 15 -7.11 9.61 9.28
CA TYR A 15 -6.87 9.27 10.69
C TYR A 15 -7.23 7.81 10.96
N LEU A 16 -6.27 7.01 11.46
CA LEU A 16 -6.42 5.57 11.72
C LEU A 16 -6.67 5.22 13.19
N GLY A 17 -6.67 6.19 14.10
CA GLY A 17 -6.74 5.91 15.53
C GLY A 17 -5.42 5.36 16.09
N PHE A 18 -5.53 4.49 17.10
CA PHE A 18 -4.37 3.82 17.71
C PHE A 18 -4.09 2.51 16.97
N CYS A 19 -2.98 2.45 16.24
CA CYS A 19 -2.51 1.24 15.58
C CYS A 19 -0.97 1.20 15.56
N PRO A 20 -0.37 0.01 15.37
CA PRO A 20 1.07 -0.12 15.14
C PRO A 20 1.52 0.63 13.89
N VAL A 21 2.75 1.15 13.89
CA VAL A 21 3.33 1.86 12.73
C VAL A 21 3.26 1.01 11.46
N ILE A 22 3.54 -0.30 11.54
CA ILE A 22 3.43 -1.20 10.40
C ILE A 22 2.00 -1.28 9.81
N GLU A 23 0.95 -1.17 10.62
CA GLU A 23 -0.42 -1.14 10.10
C GLU A 23 -0.72 0.18 9.39
N VAL A 24 -0.14 1.30 9.85
CA VAL A 24 -0.23 2.59 9.15
C VAL A 24 0.35 2.49 7.75
N GLU A 25 1.57 1.96 7.63
CA GLU A 25 2.25 1.76 6.34
C GLU A 25 1.43 0.90 5.37
N LEU A 26 0.89 -0.22 5.87
CA LEU A 26 0.06 -1.12 5.05
C LEU A 26 -1.27 -0.48 4.65
N TRP A 27 -1.89 0.32 5.52
CA TRP A 27 -3.09 1.07 5.18
C TRP A 27 -2.82 2.14 4.12
N ASP A 28 -1.71 2.86 4.23
CA ASP A 28 -1.34 3.89 3.25
C ASP A 28 -1.13 3.29 1.86
N ILE A 29 -0.52 2.10 1.78
CA ILE A 29 -0.38 1.35 0.52
C ILE A 29 -1.76 0.92 -0.01
N LEU A 30 -2.61 0.33 0.82
CA LEU A 30 -3.92 -0.18 0.41
C LEU A 30 -4.84 0.95 -0.07
N ASP A 31 -4.91 2.05 0.65
CA ASP A 31 -5.72 3.22 0.30
C ASP A 31 -5.17 3.87 -0.99
N GLY A 32 -3.85 4.02 -1.09
CA GLY A 32 -3.19 4.53 -2.29
C GLY A 32 -3.49 3.68 -3.53
N LEU A 33 -3.37 2.36 -3.43
CA LEU A 33 -3.73 1.43 -4.51
C LEU A 33 -5.20 1.51 -4.88
N THR A 34 -6.10 1.53 -3.91
CA THR A 34 -7.55 1.59 -4.15
C THR A 34 -7.91 2.84 -4.95
N ILE A 35 -7.36 4.00 -4.56
CA ILE A 35 -7.59 5.27 -5.27
C ILE A 35 -7.04 5.23 -6.71
N LEU A 36 -5.89 4.60 -6.93
CA LEU A 36 -5.29 4.48 -8.27
C LEU A 36 -6.10 3.54 -9.17
N LEU A 37 -6.57 2.41 -8.63
CA LEU A 37 -7.43 1.46 -9.34
C LEU A 37 -8.78 2.08 -9.71
N GLU A 38 -9.41 2.81 -8.79
CA GLU A 38 -10.66 3.54 -9.06
C GLU A 38 -10.51 4.59 -10.18
N ARG A 39 -9.28 5.04 -10.45
CA ARG A 39 -8.94 5.99 -11.52
C ARG A 39 -8.46 5.30 -12.80
N ASN A 40 -8.51 3.97 -12.88
CA ASN A 40 -8.06 3.16 -14.01
C ASN A 40 -6.56 3.33 -14.33
N TYR A 41 -5.72 3.46 -13.30
CA TYR A 41 -4.28 3.34 -13.50
C TYR A 41 -3.87 1.87 -13.49
N ASP A 42 -3.36 1.39 -14.63
CA ASP A 42 -2.98 -0.03 -14.82
C ASP A 42 -1.55 -0.36 -14.38
N SER A 43 -0.69 0.66 -14.24
CA SER A 43 0.71 0.49 -13.86
C SER A 43 1.13 1.58 -12.90
N VAL A 44 1.59 1.17 -11.72
CA VAL A 44 1.95 2.07 -10.62
C VAL A 44 3.27 1.64 -10.00
N LEU A 45 4.12 2.61 -9.66
CA LEU A 45 5.32 2.39 -8.86
C LEU A 45 5.01 2.81 -7.42
N ILE A 46 5.06 1.85 -6.50
CA ILE A 46 4.87 2.12 -5.07
C ILE A 46 6.24 2.34 -4.44
N GLN A 47 6.45 3.52 -3.86
CA GLN A 47 7.65 3.83 -3.09
C GLN A 47 7.30 3.74 -1.61
N ILE A 48 8.03 2.90 -0.87
CA ILE A 48 7.83 2.62 0.54
C ILE A 48 9.17 2.86 1.24
N ASP A 49 9.18 3.59 2.35
CA ASP A 49 10.38 3.84 3.17
C ASP A 49 10.50 2.86 4.36
N SER A 50 9.45 2.09 4.64
CA SER A 50 9.46 1.00 5.61
C SER A 50 9.91 -0.34 5.01
N MET A 51 11.11 -0.80 5.41
CA MET A 51 11.61 -2.14 5.07
C MET A 51 10.70 -3.25 5.59
N GLU A 52 10.09 -3.07 6.77
CA GLU A 52 9.16 -4.05 7.34
C GLU A 52 7.91 -4.23 6.46
N ALA A 53 7.36 -3.14 5.93
CA ALA A 53 6.22 -3.20 5.00
C ALA A 53 6.60 -3.84 3.67
N ILE A 54 7.78 -3.55 3.14
CA ILE A 54 8.32 -4.21 1.93
C ILE A 54 8.41 -5.73 2.17
N LEU A 55 9.00 -6.15 3.28
CA LEU A 55 9.13 -7.56 3.63
C LEU A 55 7.77 -8.21 3.87
N ALA A 56 6.81 -7.53 4.48
CA ALA A 56 5.46 -8.07 4.69
C ALA A 56 4.73 -8.35 3.36
N ILE A 57 4.93 -7.52 2.34
CA ILE A 57 4.32 -7.69 1.01
C ILE A 57 5.08 -8.73 0.18
N GLN A 58 6.42 -8.73 0.24
CA GLN A 58 7.27 -9.62 -0.55
C GLN A 58 7.34 -11.04 0.01
N ASN A 59 7.40 -11.20 1.33
CA ASN A 59 7.40 -12.51 1.98
C ASN A 59 5.97 -13.05 2.00
N ARG A 60 5.59 -13.74 0.91
CA ARG A 60 4.43 -14.64 0.86
C ARG A 60 4.63 -15.88 1.76
N ALA A 61 5.00 -15.70 3.03
CA ALA A 61 5.19 -16.80 3.96
C ALA A 61 3.87 -17.59 4.04
N PRO A 62 3.79 -18.83 3.53
CA PRO A 62 2.51 -19.55 3.41
C PRO A 62 1.96 -20.01 4.77
N ASN A 63 2.77 -19.87 5.83
CA ASN A 63 2.57 -20.54 7.12
C ASN A 63 2.43 -19.58 8.30
N GLU A 64 2.62 -18.27 8.08
CA GLU A 64 2.33 -17.25 9.09
C GLU A 64 0.97 -16.62 8.75
N LEU A 65 0.24 -16.20 9.79
CA LEU A 65 -1.01 -15.47 9.65
C LEU A 65 -0.75 -14.16 8.89
N VAL A 66 -0.75 -14.20 7.56
CA VAL A 66 -0.64 -13.02 6.71
C VAL A 66 -1.79 -12.11 7.08
N SER A 67 -1.47 -10.94 7.62
CA SER A 67 -2.45 -9.93 8.01
C SER A 67 -3.49 -9.74 6.90
N THR A 68 -4.76 -9.61 7.27
CA THR A 68 -5.85 -9.36 6.33
C THR A 68 -5.56 -8.16 5.42
N LEU A 69 -4.80 -7.16 5.90
CA LEU A 69 -4.36 -6.01 5.11
C LEU A 69 -3.40 -6.41 3.99
N VAL A 70 -2.35 -7.18 4.30
CA VAL A 70 -1.39 -7.67 3.30
C VAL A 70 -2.11 -8.49 2.24
N ARG A 71 -3.05 -9.36 2.64
CA ARG A 71 -3.85 -10.14 1.68
C ARG A 71 -4.64 -9.24 0.72
N ARG A 72 -5.25 -8.16 1.22
CA ARG A 72 -6.00 -7.21 0.39
C ARG A 72 -5.09 -6.42 -0.55
N ILE A 73 -3.93 -5.98 -0.07
CA ILE A 73 -2.92 -5.31 -0.93
C ILE A 73 -2.52 -6.23 -2.07
N LEU A 74 -2.18 -7.49 -1.76
CA LEU A 74 -1.75 -8.46 -2.77
C LEU A 74 -2.85 -8.80 -3.79
N GLN A 75 -4.13 -8.80 -3.38
CA GLN A 75 -5.26 -8.97 -4.30
C GLN A 75 -5.43 -7.80 -5.27
N ASN A 76 -5.08 -6.58 -4.85
CA ASN A 76 -5.12 -5.38 -5.69
C ASN A 76 -3.89 -5.25 -6.61
N LEU A 77 -2.87 -6.09 -6.41
CA LEU A 77 -1.64 -6.13 -7.21
C LEU A 77 -1.60 -7.29 -8.21
N ALA A 78 -2.54 -8.24 -8.12
CA ALA A 78 -2.62 -9.45 -8.94
C ALA A 78 -3.52 -9.25 -10.15
#